data_AF-C0QH04-F1
#
_entry.id   AF-C0QH04-F1
#
_cell.length_a   1.000
_cell.length_b   1.000
_cell.length_c   1.000
_cell.angle_alpha   90.00
_cell.angle_beta   90.00
_cell.angle_gamma   90.00
#
_symmetry.space_group_name_H-M   'P 1'
#
loop_
_entity.id
_entity.type
_entity.pdbx_description
1 polymer ?
#
loop_
_entity_poly.entity_id
_entity_poly.type
_entity_poly.pdbx_seq_one_letter_code
_entity_poly.pdbx_strand_id
1 'polypeptide(L)'
;MCRPFITSLEKNRAIQEFADNLSTLCRAVIPCLAKALLLVFAALGPLHAEDPPRTMSASPPAINSAPPRSITPAIDPNIKTIQSRYTTITYSDVKALRKFNNKLYMGNLKYLLKGKKSDTIEDEVKNKIDLIVEKVETVLDMYPATLRFNIVIHGSTRGVQAAYQRIYHRKVNYIAFFSPGEKTVFYSANNAKLRVVTHEIGHVVAENYFAISPPPKIHEVLAQYAEMHIND
;
A
#
# COMPACT_ATOMS: atom_id res chain seq x y z
N MET A 1 -39.08 -5.35 33.54
CA MET A 1 -38.98 -5.84 32.14
C MET A 1 -37.76 -6.75 32.05
N CYS A 2 -37.99 -8.06 31.91
CA CYS A 2 -36.96 -9.11 31.88
C CYS A 2 -36.28 -9.19 30.50
N ARG A 3 -34.95 -9.23 30.45
CA ARG A 3 -34.19 -9.64 29.27
C ARG A 3 -33.96 -11.16 29.34
N PRO A 4 -34.13 -11.92 28.23
CA PRO A 4 -33.82 -13.34 28.24
C PRO A 4 -32.29 -13.55 28.25
N PHE A 5 -31.86 -14.42 29.16
CA PHE A 5 -30.50 -14.90 29.29
C PHE A 5 -30.32 -16.01 28.23
N ILE A 6 -29.74 -15.68 27.07
CA ILE A 6 -29.41 -16.69 26.06
C ILE A 6 -28.25 -17.52 26.61
N THR A 7 -28.52 -18.80 26.86
CA THR A 7 -27.54 -19.72 27.43
C THR A 7 -26.42 -20.02 26.43
N SER A 8 -25.19 -20.11 26.94
CA SER A 8 -23.95 -20.38 26.18
C SER A 8 -24.02 -21.61 25.25
N LEU A 9 -24.93 -22.55 25.53
CA LEU A 9 -25.14 -23.77 24.75
C LEU A 9 -25.75 -23.54 23.36
N GLU A 10 -26.62 -22.55 23.18
CA GLU A 10 -27.25 -22.29 21.86
C GLU A 10 -26.27 -21.65 20.87
N LYS A 11 -25.30 -20.89 21.38
CA LYS A 11 -24.28 -20.24 20.56
C LYS A 11 -23.31 -21.25 19.94
N ASN A 12 -22.99 -22.32 20.67
CA ASN A 12 -22.11 -23.37 20.19
C ASN A 12 -22.76 -24.26 19.12
N ARG A 13 -24.09 -24.44 19.17
CA ARG A 13 -24.82 -25.20 18.17
C ARG A 13 -24.83 -24.49 16.81
N ALA A 14 -25.05 -23.17 16.79
CA ALA A 14 -25.07 -22.39 15.55
C ALA A 14 -23.69 -22.35 14.86
N ILE A 15 -22.59 -22.33 15.63
CA ILE A 15 -21.24 -22.37 15.09
C ILE A 15 -20.92 -23.74 14.48
N GLN A 16 -21.35 -24.82 15.14
CA GLN A 16 -21.14 -26.17 14.63
C GLN A 16 -21.92 -26.41 13.32
N GLU A 17 -23.17 -25.96 13.27
CA GLU A 17 -24.04 -26.10 12.09
C GLU A 17 -23.49 -25.30 10.88
N PHE A 18 -22.86 -24.14 11.13
CA PHE A 18 -22.18 -23.36 10.09
C PHE A 18 -20.89 -24.05 9.59
N ALA A 19 -20.11 -24.64 10.48
CA ALA A 19 -18.90 -25.39 10.11
C ALA A 19 -19.21 -26.65 9.30
N ASP A 20 -20.27 -27.37 9.66
CA ASP A 20 -20.71 -28.57 8.95
C ASP A 20 -21.27 -28.24 7.55
N ASN A 21 -21.96 -27.09 7.41
CA ASN A 21 -22.41 -26.59 6.12
C ASN A 21 -21.24 -26.16 5.21
N LEU A 22 -20.20 -25.52 5.75
CA LEU A 22 -18.98 -25.16 4.99
C LEU A 22 -18.18 -26.40 4.55
N SER A 23 -18.05 -27.40 5.43
CA SER A 23 -17.42 -28.69 5.12
C SER A 23 -18.12 -29.41 3.97
N THR A 24 -19.45 -29.41 3.99
CA THR A 24 -20.28 -30.04 2.95
C THR A 24 -20.18 -29.29 1.62
N LEU A 25 -20.14 -27.95 1.65
CA LEU A 25 -19.96 -27.12 0.46
C LEU A 25 -18.57 -27.31 -0.17
N CYS A 26 -17.51 -27.40 0.66
CA CYS A 26 -16.15 -27.70 0.18
C CYS A 26 -16.07 -29.09 -0.49
N ARG A 27 -16.70 -30.13 0.07
CA ARG A 27 -16.69 -31.47 -0.53
C ARG A 27 -17.45 -31.55 -1.86
N ALA A 28 -18.48 -30.73 -2.05
CA ALA A 28 -19.25 -30.71 -3.29
C ALA A 28 -18.60 -29.88 -4.41
N VAL A 29 -17.96 -28.76 -4.05
CA VAL A 29 -17.46 -27.78 -5.04
C VAL A 29 -16.02 -28.05 -5.48
N ILE A 30 -15.15 -28.55 -4.59
CA ILE A 30 -13.74 -28.84 -4.90
C ILE A 30 -13.56 -29.85 -6.06
N PRO A 31 -14.30 -30.97 -6.16
CA PRO A 31 -14.11 -31.88 -7.29
C PRO A 31 -14.64 -31.32 -8.61
N CYS A 32 -15.63 -30.42 -8.59
CA CYS A 32 -16.13 -29.76 -9.81
C CYS A 32 -15.18 -28.66 -10.29
N LEU A 33 -14.59 -27.87 -9.39
CA LEU A 33 -13.60 -26.86 -9.75
C LEU A 33 -12.30 -27.49 -10.26
N ALA A 34 -11.85 -28.59 -9.63
CA ALA A 34 -10.66 -29.31 -10.09
C ALA A 34 -10.86 -29.92 -11.49
N LYS A 35 -12.05 -30.47 -11.80
CA LYS A 35 -12.37 -30.97 -13.14
C LYS A 35 -12.51 -29.85 -14.17
N ALA A 36 -13.09 -28.70 -13.81
CA ALA A 36 -13.16 -27.55 -14.70
C ALA A 36 -11.77 -26.97 -14.99
N LEU A 37 -10.89 -26.89 -13.99
CA LEU A 37 -9.51 -26.44 -14.17
C LEU A 37 -8.70 -27.42 -15.04
N LEU A 38 -8.87 -28.75 -14.84
CA LEU A 38 -8.20 -29.77 -15.66
C LEU A 38 -8.68 -29.76 -17.12
N LEU A 39 -9.97 -29.49 -17.36
CA LEU A 39 -10.53 -29.37 -18.71
C LEU A 39 -10.06 -28.09 -19.42
N VAL A 40 -9.88 -26.98 -18.70
CA VAL A 40 -9.26 -25.77 -19.26
C VAL A 40 -7.80 -26.03 -19.64
N PHE A 41 -7.04 -26.76 -18.82
CA PHE A 41 -5.65 -27.11 -19.13
C PHE A 41 -5.52 -28.16 -20.26
N ALA A 42 -6.49 -29.04 -20.46
CA ALA A 42 -6.46 -30.03 -21.54
C ALA A 42 -6.95 -29.47 -22.89
N ALA A 43 -7.82 -28.45 -22.88
CA ALA A 43 -8.29 -27.78 -24.09
C ALA A 43 -7.28 -26.73 -24.62
N LEU A 44 -6.39 -26.23 -23.75
CA LEU A 44 -5.22 -25.47 -24.15
C LEU A 44 -4.17 -26.49 -24.63
N GLY A 45 -4.19 -26.79 -25.93
CA GLY A 45 -3.08 -27.49 -26.58
C GLY A 45 -1.73 -26.84 -26.25
N PRO A 46 -0.60 -27.52 -26.51
CA PRO A 46 0.72 -26.99 -26.19
C PRO A 46 0.82 -25.55 -26.73
N LEU A 47 0.86 -24.59 -25.82
CA LEU A 47 1.12 -23.19 -26.14
C LEU A 47 2.46 -23.19 -26.85
N HIS A 48 2.41 -23.12 -28.18
CA HIS A 48 3.54 -22.59 -28.94
C HIS A 48 3.82 -21.24 -28.31
N ALA A 49 4.97 -21.17 -27.64
CA ALA A 49 5.56 -19.94 -27.21
C ALA A 49 5.85 -19.14 -28.49
N GLU A 50 4.85 -18.42 -28.98
CA GLU A 50 5.08 -17.23 -29.77
C GLU A 50 6.04 -16.40 -28.94
N ASP A 51 7.24 -16.20 -29.48
CA ASP A 51 8.25 -15.36 -28.84
C ASP A 51 7.57 -14.04 -28.47
N PRO A 52 7.58 -13.66 -27.17
CA PRO A 52 6.92 -12.44 -26.76
C PRO A 52 7.47 -11.29 -27.60
N PRO A 53 6.63 -10.33 -28.02
CA PRO A 53 7.15 -9.12 -28.64
C PRO A 53 8.24 -8.61 -27.71
N ARG A 54 9.41 -8.35 -28.30
CA ARG A 54 10.65 -7.91 -27.65
C ARG A 54 10.38 -6.59 -26.93
N THR A 55 9.65 -6.64 -25.81
CA THR A 55 9.55 -5.57 -24.86
C THR A 55 10.96 -5.36 -24.40
N MET A 56 11.45 -4.14 -24.56
CA MET A 56 12.73 -3.70 -24.01
C MET A 56 12.64 -3.76 -22.49
N SER A 57 12.75 -4.99 -21.96
CA SER A 57 13.24 -5.27 -20.63
C SER A 57 14.70 -4.87 -20.70
N ALA A 58 14.95 -3.59 -20.46
CA ALA A 58 16.24 -3.17 -19.99
C ALA A 58 16.43 -3.85 -18.64
N SER A 59 16.95 -5.08 -18.66
CA SER A 59 17.72 -5.59 -17.54
C SER A 59 18.62 -4.43 -17.11
N PRO A 60 18.53 -3.95 -15.87
CA PRO A 60 19.46 -2.93 -15.41
C PRO A 60 20.87 -3.46 -15.69
N PRO A 61 21.76 -2.66 -16.31
CA PRO A 61 23.13 -3.08 -16.49
C PRO A 61 23.66 -3.53 -15.13
N ALA A 62 24.41 -4.63 -15.09
CA ALA A 62 25.11 -5.05 -13.90
C ALA A 62 25.96 -3.86 -13.42
N ILE A 63 25.45 -3.13 -12.44
CA ILE A 63 26.16 -2.04 -11.80
C ILE A 63 27.25 -2.76 -11.02
N ASN A 64 28.50 -2.64 -11.47
CA ASN A 64 29.67 -2.92 -10.65
C ASN A 64 29.57 -2.00 -9.42
N SER A 65 28.93 -2.51 -8.37
CA SER A 65 28.57 -1.78 -7.17
C SER A 65 29.82 -1.59 -6.33
N ALA A 66 30.57 -0.52 -6.61
CA ALA A 66 31.28 0.14 -5.53
C ALA A 66 30.27 0.39 -4.40
N PRO A 67 30.60 0.10 -3.13
CA PRO A 67 29.68 0.33 -2.03
C PRO A 67 29.23 1.78 -2.07
N PRO A 68 27.91 2.05 -1.97
CA PRO A 68 27.41 3.42 -1.99
C PRO A 68 28.16 4.18 -0.90
N ARG A 69 28.92 5.21 -1.28
CA ARG A 69 29.46 6.16 -0.32
C ARG A 69 28.28 6.60 0.52
N SER A 70 28.37 6.35 1.82
CA SER A 70 27.44 6.86 2.82
C SER A 70 27.58 8.38 2.84
N ILE A 71 27.03 9.03 1.82
CA ILE A 71 26.81 10.46 1.82
C ILE A 71 25.66 10.62 2.79
N THR A 72 25.95 10.79 4.07
CA THR A 72 25.03 11.44 4.99
C THR A 72 24.93 12.87 4.45
N PRO A 73 23.85 13.24 3.73
CA PRO A 73 23.69 14.64 3.35
C PRO A 73 23.71 15.44 4.65
N ALA A 74 24.39 16.59 4.65
CA ALA A 74 24.31 17.54 5.74
C ALA A 74 22.82 17.71 6.08
N ILE A 75 22.42 17.25 7.27
CA ILE A 75 21.02 17.25 7.67
C ILE A 75 20.63 18.71 7.72
N ASP A 76 19.75 19.13 6.80
CA ASP A 76 19.21 20.48 6.80
C ASP A 76 18.60 20.70 8.20
N PRO A 77 19.09 21.69 8.96
CA PRO A 77 18.66 21.90 10.35
C PRO A 77 17.16 22.19 10.47
N ASN A 78 16.47 22.47 9.35
CA ASN A 78 15.02 22.66 9.32
C ASN A 78 14.21 21.39 9.06
N ILE A 79 14.83 20.22 8.96
CA ILE A 79 14.09 18.97 8.80
C ILE A 79 13.33 18.65 10.10
N LYS A 80 12.01 18.59 9.98
CA LYS A 80 11.10 18.16 11.04
C LYS A 80 10.61 16.75 10.77
N THR A 81 10.37 16.01 11.85
CA THR A 81 9.86 14.65 11.79
C THR A 81 8.63 14.49 12.68
N ILE A 82 7.69 13.67 12.23
CA ILE A 82 6.49 13.29 12.99
C ILE A 82 6.39 11.78 12.95
N GLN A 83 6.17 11.15 14.10
CA GLN A 83 5.95 9.71 14.19
C GLN A 83 4.46 9.40 14.30
N SER A 84 4.01 8.46 13.47
CA SER A 84 2.67 7.87 13.48
C SER A 84 2.76 6.39 13.90
N ARG A 85 1.65 5.64 13.82
CA ARG A 85 1.67 4.21 14.11
C ARG A 85 2.51 3.44 13.09
N TYR A 86 2.36 3.74 11.81
CA TYR A 86 2.97 2.97 10.72
C TYR A 86 4.19 3.63 10.09
N THR A 87 4.33 4.95 10.20
CA THR A 87 5.36 5.69 9.46
C THR A 87 6.01 6.82 10.24
N THR A 88 7.26 7.13 9.87
CA THR A 88 7.91 8.40 10.20
C THR A 88 7.74 9.36 9.02
N ILE A 89 7.19 10.54 9.26
CA ILE A 89 6.93 11.57 8.23
C ILE A 89 7.94 12.69 8.38
N THR A 90 8.68 12.98 7.32
CA THR A 90 9.75 13.98 7.28
C THR A 90 9.38 15.10 6.32
N TYR A 91 9.57 16.35 6.74
CA TYR A 91 9.26 17.54 5.95
C TYR A 91 10.18 18.70 6.34
N SER A 92 10.54 19.56 5.39
CA SER A 92 11.45 20.70 5.64
C SER A 92 10.72 22.02 5.97
N ASP A 93 9.42 22.12 5.65
CA ASP A 93 8.64 23.34 5.85
C ASP A 93 7.21 23.02 6.29
N VAL A 94 6.75 23.68 7.35
CA VAL A 94 5.37 23.58 7.87
C VAL A 94 4.36 23.98 6.78
N LYS A 95 4.71 24.90 5.87
CA LYS A 95 3.83 25.23 4.73
C LYS A 95 3.65 24.06 3.77
N ALA A 96 4.70 23.25 3.55
CA ALA A 96 4.61 22.04 2.73
C ALA A 96 3.72 21.00 3.38
N LEU A 97 3.86 20.77 4.70
CA LEU A 97 2.99 19.87 5.45
C LEU A 97 1.52 20.31 5.41
N ARG A 98 1.24 21.60 5.66
CA ARG A 98 -0.11 22.16 5.56
C ARG A 98 -0.70 21.99 4.16
N LYS A 99 0.11 22.24 3.12
CA LYS A 99 -0.31 22.10 1.73
C LYS A 99 -0.63 20.64 1.39
N PHE A 100 0.22 19.71 1.82
CA PHE A 100 -0.02 18.27 1.71
C PHE A 100 -1.35 17.90 2.38
N ASN A 101 -1.55 18.32 3.64
CA ASN A 101 -2.78 18.06 4.40
C ASN A 101 -4.04 18.58 3.70
N ASN A 102 -3.99 19.79 3.14
CA ASN A 102 -5.10 20.41 2.43
C ASN A 102 -5.41 19.71 1.08
N LYS A 103 -4.39 19.16 0.41
CA LYS A 103 -4.55 18.41 -0.84
C LYS A 103 -5.05 16.98 -0.59
N LEU A 104 -4.76 16.43 0.59
CA LEU A 104 -5.25 15.13 1.04
C LEU A 104 -6.69 15.23 1.54
N TYR A 105 -7.60 15.40 0.59
CA TYR A 105 -9.04 15.41 0.85
C TYR A 105 -9.56 13.99 1.04
N MET A 106 -10.08 13.70 2.23
CA MET A 106 -10.51 12.35 2.63
C MET A 106 -11.90 11.95 2.11
N GLY A 107 -12.66 12.87 1.52
CA GLY A 107 -14.01 12.58 1.03
C GLY A 107 -14.89 11.92 2.09
N ASN A 108 -15.49 10.80 1.72
CA ASN A 108 -16.37 10.02 2.59
C ASN A 108 -15.62 9.48 3.82
N LEU A 109 -14.32 9.17 3.72
CA LEU A 109 -13.54 8.64 4.86
C LEU A 109 -13.39 9.62 6.02
N LYS A 110 -13.78 10.89 5.86
CA LYS A 110 -13.73 11.89 6.94
C LYS A 110 -14.54 11.47 8.17
N TYR A 111 -15.61 10.67 8.03
CA TYR A 111 -16.38 10.23 9.21
C TYR A 111 -15.57 9.29 10.12
N LEU A 112 -14.63 8.51 9.56
CA LEU A 112 -13.75 7.61 10.33
C LEU A 112 -12.70 8.37 11.15
N LEU A 113 -12.49 9.65 10.84
CA LEU A 113 -11.64 10.53 11.64
C LEU A 113 -12.40 11.17 12.81
N LYS A 114 -13.74 11.06 12.87
CA LYS A 114 -14.52 11.61 13.99
C LYS A 114 -14.15 10.86 15.27
N GLY A 115 -13.63 11.59 16.25
CA GLY A 115 -13.19 11.04 17.54
C GLY A 115 -11.68 10.85 17.66
N LYS A 116 -10.91 10.97 16.56
CA LYS A 116 -9.45 11.10 16.67
C LYS A 116 -9.13 12.55 17.07
N LYS A 117 -8.34 12.74 18.13
CA LYS A 117 -7.89 14.08 18.56
C LYS A 117 -6.87 14.61 17.54
N SER A 118 -7.05 15.86 17.12
CA SER A 118 -6.14 16.55 16.20
C SER A 118 -6.03 18.01 16.61
N ASP A 119 -5.16 18.29 17.58
CA ASP A 119 -4.92 19.65 18.06
C ASP A 119 -3.98 20.41 17.12
N THR A 120 -3.14 19.67 16.38
CA THR A 120 -2.15 20.19 15.43
C THR A 120 -2.35 19.64 14.01
N ILE A 121 -1.70 20.26 13.02
CA ILE A 121 -1.72 19.79 11.63
C ILE A 121 -0.94 18.48 11.51
N GLU A 122 0.14 18.37 12.27
CA GLU A 122 0.93 17.17 12.44
C GLU A 122 0.05 15.99 12.86
N ASP A 123 -0.84 16.19 13.85
CA ASP A 123 -1.78 15.16 14.29
C ASP A 123 -2.83 14.82 13.22
N GLU A 124 -3.36 15.83 12.52
CA GLU A 124 -4.31 15.59 11.42
C GLU A 124 -3.67 14.74 10.30
N VAL A 125 -2.45 15.07 9.88
CA VAL A 125 -1.72 14.32 8.85
C VAL A 125 -1.43 12.90 9.32
N LYS A 126 -0.98 12.71 10.57
CA LYS A 126 -0.77 11.37 11.16
C LYS A 126 -2.05 10.55 11.11
N ASN A 127 -3.16 11.11 11.61
CA ASN A 127 -4.45 10.43 11.67
C ASN A 127 -4.96 10.05 10.28
N LYS A 128 -4.78 10.91 9.28
CA LYS A 128 -5.13 10.63 7.88
C LYS A 128 -4.28 9.51 7.28
N ILE A 129 -2.96 9.58 7.44
CA ILE A 129 -2.06 8.55 6.90
C ILE A 129 -2.32 7.19 7.56
N ASP A 130 -2.45 7.15 8.89
CA ASP A 130 -2.76 5.91 9.60
C ASP A 130 -4.10 5.31 9.11
N LEU A 131 -5.12 6.14 8.92
CA LEU A 131 -6.42 5.69 8.38
C LEU A 131 -6.29 5.15 6.94
N ILE A 132 -5.49 5.79 6.09
CA ILE A 132 -5.29 5.32 4.71
C ILE A 132 -4.56 3.98 4.71
N VAL A 133 -3.54 3.81 5.55
CA VAL A 133 -2.84 2.52 5.70
C VAL A 133 -3.83 1.42 6.12
N GLU A 134 -4.60 1.64 7.19
CA GLU A 134 -5.62 0.69 7.68
C GLU A 134 -6.65 0.33 6.59
N LYS A 135 -7.08 1.31 5.80
CA LYS A 135 -8.03 1.09 4.71
C LYS A 135 -7.40 0.33 3.55
N VAL A 136 -6.14 0.60 3.20
CA VAL A 136 -5.41 -0.15 2.17
C VAL A 136 -5.21 -1.60 2.57
N GLU A 137 -4.79 -1.86 3.82
CA GLU A 137 -4.68 -3.23 4.36
C GLU A 137 -6.01 -3.97 4.24
N THR A 138 -7.12 -3.30 4.61
CA THR A 138 -8.48 -3.87 4.52
C THR A 138 -8.93 -4.13 3.08
N VAL A 139 -8.67 -3.20 2.16
CA VAL A 139 -9.05 -3.33 0.75
C VAL A 139 -8.28 -4.46 0.07
N LEU A 140 -7.00 -4.61 0.38
CA LEU A 140 -6.16 -5.65 -0.18
C LEU A 140 -6.27 -7.00 0.54
N ASP A 141 -6.92 -7.04 1.70
CA ASP A 141 -6.91 -8.17 2.64
C ASP A 141 -5.47 -8.62 2.97
N MET A 142 -4.59 -7.64 3.17
CA MET A 142 -3.16 -7.82 3.41
C MET A 142 -2.75 -7.12 4.71
N TYR A 143 -2.40 -7.90 5.73
CA TYR A 143 -2.06 -7.43 7.07
C TYR A 143 -0.61 -7.80 7.43
N PRO A 144 0.39 -7.07 6.91
CA PRO A 144 1.80 -7.33 7.22
C PRO A 144 2.07 -7.25 8.73
N ALA A 145 2.76 -8.27 9.28
CA ALA A 145 2.99 -8.39 10.73
C ALA A 145 3.75 -7.19 11.33
N THR A 146 4.64 -6.57 10.56
CA THR A 146 5.47 -5.44 11.00
C THR A 146 5.56 -4.35 9.93
N LEU A 147 4.49 -3.58 9.78
CA LEU A 147 4.47 -2.47 8.83
C LEU A 147 5.13 -1.21 9.41
N ARG A 148 6.34 -0.90 8.94
CA ARG A 148 7.07 0.35 9.24
C ARG A 148 7.75 0.89 8.00
N PHE A 149 7.48 2.15 7.67
CA PHE A 149 8.07 2.84 6.53
C PHE A 149 8.30 4.32 6.82
N ASN A 150 8.86 5.05 5.85
CA ASN A 150 9.06 6.48 5.95
C ASN A 150 8.28 7.22 4.86
N ILE A 151 7.90 8.46 5.15
CA ILE A 151 7.33 9.39 4.18
C ILE A 151 8.21 10.64 4.15
N VAL A 152 8.56 11.12 2.96
CA VAL A 152 9.22 12.40 2.75
C VAL A 152 8.32 13.32 1.93
N ILE A 153 7.94 14.45 2.51
CA ILE A 153 7.09 15.45 1.85
C ILE A 153 7.96 16.57 1.31
N HIS A 154 8.08 16.65 -0.02
CA HIS A 154 8.73 17.74 -0.71
C HIS A 154 7.74 18.87 -1.02
N GLY A 155 8.18 20.12 -0.93
CA GLY A 155 7.35 21.29 -1.24
C GLY A 155 6.86 21.36 -2.70
N SER A 156 7.52 20.66 -3.64
CA SER A 156 7.13 20.63 -5.05
C SER A 156 7.52 19.32 -5.74
N THR A 157 6.97 19.09 -6.94
CA THR A 157 7.29 17.94 -7.79
C THR A 157 8.78 17.87 -8.13
N ARG A 158 9.45 19.02 -8.28
CA ARG A 158 10.89 19.07 -8.55
C ARG A 158 11.71 18.40 -7.44
N GLY A 159 11.28 18.53 -6.18
CA GLY A 159 11.94 17.85 -5.06
C GLY A 159 11.84 16.34 -5.14
N VAL A 160 10.66 15.82 -5.52
CA VAL A 160 10.44 14.38 -5.75
C VAL A 160 11.29 13.88 -6.92
N GLN A 161 11.30 14.60 -8.04
CA GLN A 161 12.09 14.24 -9.22
C GLN A 161 13.60 14.26 -8.92
N ALA A 162 14.07 15.24 -8.14
CA ALA A 162 15.45 15.29 -7.68
C ALA A 162 15.81 14.12 -6.75
N ALA A 163 14.90 13.73 -5.84
CA ALA A 163 15.08 12.55 -5.01
C ALA A 163 15.15 11.27 -5.87
N TYR A 164 14.25 11.11 -6.84
CA TYR A 164 14.27 9.96 -7.76
C TYR A 164 15.57 9.91 -8.57
N GLN A 165 15.99 11.03 -9.15
CA GLN A 165 17.22 11.11 -9.92
C GLN A 165 18.45 10.81 -9.06
N ARG A 166 18.46 11.22 -7.80
CA ARG A 166 19.54 10.89 -6.85
C ARG A 166 19.61 9.40 -6.54
N ILE A 167 18.46 8.75 -6.33
CA ILE A 167 18.40 7.33 -5.92
C ILE A 167 18.67 6.41 -7.11
N TYR A 168 18.07 6.69 -8.27
CA TYR A 168 18.08 5.77 -9.42
C TYR A 168 18.90 6.26 -10.62
N HIS A 169 19.51 7.44 -10.54
CA HIS A 169 20.28 8.07 -11.63
C HIS A 169 19.48 8.25 -12.93
N ARG A 170 18.15 8.43 -12.82
CA ARG A 170 17.24 8.59 -13.95
C ARG A 170 16.35 9.82 -13.78
N LYS A 171 16.10 10.54 -14.87
CA LYS A 171 15.14 11.65 -14.89
C LYS A 171 13.75 11.11 -15.21
N VAL A 172 12.77 11.48 -14.40
CA VAL A 172 11.36 11.09 -14.54
C VAL A 172 10.46 12.26 -14.24
N ASN A 173 9.19 12.17 -14.64
CA ASN A 173 8.17 13.19 -14.36
C ASN A 173 7.17 12.72 -13.28
N TYR A 174 7.66 12.08 -12.23
CA TYR A 174 6.81 11.58 -11.14
C TYR A 174 6.46 12.67 -10.12
N ILE A 175 5.23 12.58 -9.60
CA ILE A 175 4.69 13.45 -8.54
C ILE A 175 4.76 12.83 -7.15
N ALA A 176 4.85 11.51 -7.11
CA ALA A 176 5.12 10.68 -5.95
C ALA A 176 5.80 9.38 -6.43
N PHE A 177 6.49 8.68 -5.54
CA PHE A 177 6.93 7.30 -5.76
C PHE A 177 7.31 6.63 -4.44
N PHE A 178 7.13 5.32 -4.37
CA PHE A 178 7.71 4.46 -3.34
C PHE A 178 9.08 3.91 -3.77
N SER A 179 10.05 3.97 -2.87
CA SER A 179 11.34 3.29 -3.01
C SER A 179 11.40 2.08 -2.07
N PRO A 180 11.34 0.84 -2.60
CA PRO A 180 11.46 -0.37 -1.78
C PRO A 180 12.77 -0.45 -1.01
N GLY A 181 13.90 -0.12 -1.65
CA GLY A 181 15.23 -0.18 -1.03
C GLY A 181 15.41 0.79 0.14
N GLU A 182 14.77 1.96 0.08
CA GLU A 182 14.79 2.96 1.15
C GLU A 182 13.62 2.80 2.13
N LYS A 183 12.67 1.90 1.84
CA LYS A 183 11.36 1.80 2.52
C LYS A 183 10.71 3.17 2.73
N THR A 184 10.77 4.01 1.70
CA THR A 184 10.40 5.42 1.80
C THR A 184 9.50 5.82 0.64
N VAL A 185 8.39 6.48 0.97
CA VAL A 185 7.50 7.11 -0.02
C VAL A 185 7.82 8.61 -0.11
N PHE A 186 8.02 9.09 -1.32
CA PHE A 186 8.28 10.50 -1.59
C PHE A 186 7.03 11.13 -2.19
N TYR A 187 6.53 12.21 -1.60
CA TYR A 187 5.37 12.94 -2.11
C TYR A 187 5.70 14.39 -2.43
N SER A 188 5.04 14.91 -3.46
CA SER A 188 4.89 16.34 -3.63
C SER A 188 3.71 16.86 -2.83
N ALA A 189 3.95 17.85 -1.96
CA ALA A 189 2.90 18.57 -1.23
C ALA A 189 1.84 19.20 -2.15
N ASN A 190 2.17 19.43 -3.43
CA ASN A 190 1.23 19.99 -4.42
C ASN A 190 0.21 18.96 -4.94
N ASN A 191 0.52 17.66 -4.83
CA ASN A 191 -0.19 16.58 -5.53
C ASN A 191 -0.57 15.41 -4.61
N ALA A 192 -0.82 15.68 -3.33
CA ALA A 192 -1.19 14.68 -2.33
C ALA A 192 -2.68 14.29 -2.37
N LYS A 193 -3.25 14.04 -3.56
CA LYS A 193 -4.64 13.58 -3.67
C LYS A 193 -4.76 12.21 -3.01
N LEU A 194 -5.91 11.92 -2.38
CA LEU A 194 -6.17 10.63 -1.71
C LEU A 194 -5.74 9.44 -2.57
N ARG A 195 -6.21 9.38 -3.82
CA ARG A 195 -5.84 8.34 -4.79
C ARG A 195 -4.33 8.14 -4.96
N VAL A 196 -3.56 9.23 -5.08
CA VAL A 196 -2.09 9.15 -5.22
C VAL A 196 -1.46 8.61 -3.94
N VAL A 197 -1.90 9.09 -2.78
CA VAL A 197 -1.38 8.61 -1.48
C VAL A 197 -1.71 7.13 -1.26
N THR A 198 -2.94 6.73 -1.60
CA THR A 198 -3.39 5.34 -1.52
C THR A 198 -2.59 4.44 -2.47
N HIS A 199 -2.35 4.86 -3.71
CA HIS A 199 -1.59 4.10 -4.69
C HIS A 199 -0.21 3.73 -4.16
N GLU A 200 0.54 4.73 -3.70
CA GLU A 200 1.88 4.50 -3.17
C GLU A 200 1.87 3.66 -1.88
N ILE A 201 0.88 3.86 -0.99
CA ILE A 201 0.72 3.00 0.20
C ILE A 201 0.35 1.56 -0.19
N GLY A 202 -0.38 1.35 -1.28
CA GLY A 202 -0.63 0.03 -1.85
C GLY A 202 0.67 -0.70 -2.19
N HIS A 203 1.64 -0.02 -2.79
CA HIS A 203 2.98 -0.59 -2.99
C HIS A 203 3.67 -0.92 -1.67
N VAL A 204 3.58 -0.04 -0.66
CA VAL A 204 4.18 -0.29 0.66
C VAL A 204 3.60 -1.54 1.31
N VAL A 205 2.27 -1.69 1.33
CA VAL A 205 1.59 -2.85 1.94
C VAL A 205 1.96 -4.13 1.19
N ALA A 206 1.88 -4.13 -0.14
CA ALA A 206 2.25 -5.29 -0.95
C ALA A 206 3.72 -5.70 -0.73
N GLU A 207 4.65 -4.74 -0.76
CA GLU A 207 6.08 -5.00 -0.55
C GLU A 207 6.38 -5.61 0.83
N ASN A 208 5.64 -5.22 1.87
CA ASN A 208 5.87 -5.73 3.24
C ASN A 208 5.03 -6.96 3.59
N TYR A 209 4.02 -7.31 2.78
CA TYR A 209 3.18 -8.49 3.01
C TYR A 209 3.83 -9.77 2.49
N PHE A 210 4.43 -9.73 1.30
CA PHE A 210 5.06 -10.90 0.71
C PHE A 210 6.48 -11.10 1.25
N ALA A 211 6.86 -12.37 1.50
CA ALA A 211 8.23 -12.71 1.88
C ALA A 211 9.25 -12.42 0.75
N ILE A 212 8.79 -12.48 -0.50
CA ILE A 212 9.55 -12.13 -1.70
C ILE A 212 8.75 -11.03 -2.41
N SER A 213 9.42 -9.92 -2.75
CA SER A 213 8.78 -8.81 -3.46
C SER A 213 8.07 -9.33 -4.73
N PRO A 214 6.78 -9.01 -4.92
CA PRO A 214 6.07 -9.47 -6.10
C PRO A 214 6.66 -8.84 -7.38
N PRO A 215 6.41 -9.43 -8.56
CA PRO A 215 6.84 -8.83 -9.82
C PRO A 215 6.25 -7.42 -9.99
N PRO A 216 6.96 -6.47 -10.65
CA PRO A 216 6.51 -5.08 -10.75
C PRO A 216 5.09 -4.90 -11.30
N LYS A 217 4.68 -5.72 -12.28
CA LYS A 217 3.32 -5.67 -12.82
C LYS A 217 2.25 -6.00 -11.77
N ILE A 218 2.55 -6.91 -10.85
CA ILE A 218 1.62 -7.28 -9.77
C ILE A 218 1.55 -6.17 -8.73
N HIS A 219 2.68 -5.53 -8.41
CA HIS A 219 2.71 -4.33 -7.56
C HIS A 219 1.75 -3.25 -8.06
N GLU A 220 1.84 -2.91 -9.35
CA GLU A 220 0.96 -1.90 -9.97
C GLU A 220 -0.52 -2.29 -9.90
N VAL A 221 -0.85 -3.55 -10.18
CA VAL A 221 -2.25 -4.03 -10.11
C VAL A 221 -2.80 -3.91 -8.70
N LEU A 222 -2.03 -4.29 -7.68
CA LEU A 222 -2.45 -4.17 -6.27
C LEU A 222 -2.60 -2.70 -5.86
N ALA A 223 -1.65 -1.84 -6.22
CA ALA A 223 -1.72 -0.41 -5.92
C ALA A 223 -2.93 0.26 -6.59
N GLN A 224 -3.20 -0.05 -7.86
CA GLN A 224 -4.37 0.43 -8.59
C GLN A 224 -5.68 -0.09 -7.98
N TYR A 225 -5.72 -1.36 -7.56
CA TYR A 225 -6.88 -1.94 -6.90
C TYR A 225 -7.18 -1.19 -5.58
N ALA A 226 -6.15 -0.96 -4.75
CA ALA A 226 -6.28 -0.17 -3.52
C ALA A 226 -6.77 1.26 -3.81
N GLU A 227 -6.22 1.92 -4.84
CA GLU A 227 -6.61 3.25 -5.27
C GLU A 227 -8.09 3.34 -5.68
N MET A 228 -8.59 2.33 -6.40
CA MET A 228 -9.98 2.30 -6.89
C MET A 228 -11.00 2.09 -5.77
N HIS A 229 -10.71 1.22 -4.81
CA HIS A 229 -11.66 0.78 -3.77
C HIS A 229 -11.47 1.50 -2.42
N ILE A 230 -10.68 2.57 -2.39
CA ILE A 230 -10.40 3.30 -1.14
C ILE A 230 -11.66 3.92 -0.49
N ASN A 231 -12.69 4.21 -1.29
CA ASN A 231 -13.92 4.86 -0.82
C ASN A 231 -15.10 3.90 -0.59
N ASP A 232 -14.87 2.60 -0.77
CA ASP A 232 -15.92 1.58 -0.65
C ASP A 232 -16.37 1.34 0.80
#